data_AF-A0A7X1I2C8-F1
#
_entry.id   AF-A0A7X1I2C8-F1
#
_cell.length_a   1.000
_cell.length_b   1.000
_cell.length_c   1.000
_cell.angle_alpha   90.00
_cell.angle_beta   90.00
_cell.angle_gamma   90.00
#
_symmetry.space_group_name_H-M   'P 1'
#
loop_
_entity.id
_entity.type
_entity.pdbx_description
1 polymer ?
#
loop_
_entity_poly.entity_id
_entity_poly.type
_entity_poly.pdbx_seq_one_letter_code
_entity_poly.pdbx_strand_id
1 'polypeptide(L)' 'MTEVQKEAVVQKVGYAVWFGGMEVRAAVWFVAALFEVEMSEAEEIVHDILGDYAIVEMTGIAQKIGDKRVGH' A
#
# COMPACT_ATOMS: atom_id res chain seq x y z
N MET A 1 9.99 -13.99 -12.32
CA MET A 1 8.81 -13.75 -11.47
C MET A 1 7.65 -13.37 -12.38
N THR A 2 6.44 -13.88 -12.15
CA THR A 2 5.26 -13.51 -12.96
C THR A 2 4.69 -12.16 -12.50
N GLU A 3 3.87 -11.52 -13.33
CA GLU A 3 3.19 -10.27 -12.97
C GLU A 3 2.30 -10.43 -11.73
N VAL A 4 1.59 -11.55 -11.60
CA VAL A 4 0.80 -11.87 -10.40
C VAL A 4 1.65 -11.97 -9.13
N GLN A 5 2.86 -12.54 -9.24
CA GLN A 5 3.78 -12.65 -8.10
C GLN A 5 4.33 -11.28 -7.70
N LYS A 6 4.64 -10.42 -8.67
CA LYS A 6 5.08 -9.04 -8.45
C LYS A 6 4.02 -8.25 -7.69
N GLU A 7 2.79 -8.29 -8.15
CA GLU A 7 1.65 -7.60 -7.54
C GLU A 7 1.42 -8.08 -6.09
N ALA A 8 1.48 -9.39 -5.85
CA ALA A 8 1.36 -9.96 -4.51
C ALA A 8 2.50 -9.54 -3.56
N VAL A 9 3.73 -9.37 -4.06
CA VAL A 9 4.86 -8.90 -3.26
C VAL A 9 4.70 -7.41 -2.93
N VAL A 10 4.30 -6.61 -3.90
CA VAL A 10 4.05 -5.17 -3.76
C VAL A 10 2.98 -4.89 -2.71
N GLN A 11 1.88 -5.66 -2.72
CA GLN A 11 0.83 -5.57 -1.71
C GLN A 11 1.35 -5.87 -0.28
N LYS A 12 2.26 -6.83 -0.14
CA LYS A 12 2.89 -7.15 1.16
C LYS A 12 3.85 -6.06 1.63
N VAL A 13 4.55 -5.40 0.71
CA VAL A 13 5.40 -4.24 1.01
C VAL A 13 4.52 -3.10 1.52
N GLY A 14 3.44 -2.77 0.80
CA GLY A 14 2.47 -1.76 1.24
C GLY A 14 1.91 -2.04 2.63
N TYR A 15 1.52 -3.28 2.91
CA TYR A 15 1.08 -3.71 4.24
C TYR A 15 2.17 -3.48 5.30
N ALA A 16 3.40 -3.92 5.03
CA ALA A 16 4.51 -3.77 5.97
C ALA A 16 4.81 -2.30 6.27
N VAL A 17 4.71 -1.42 5.27
CA VAL A 17 4.89 0.02 5.46
C VAL A 17 3.74 0.64 6.25
N TRP A 18 2.50 0.34 5.89
CA TRP A 18 1.30 0.91 6.54
C TRP A 18 1.26 0.60 8.06
N PHE A 19 1.58 -0.63 8.43
CA PHE A 19 1.58 -1.07 9.84
C PHE A 19 2.90 -0.79 10.57
N GLY A 20 3.82 -0.01 9.96
CA GLY A 20 5.08 0.42 10.58
C GLY A 20 6.15 -0.66 10.70
N GLY A 21 6.01 -1.79 10.00
CA GLY A 21 6.99 -2.88 9.94
C GLY A 21 8.13 -2.65 8.94
N MET A 22 8.02 -1.65 8.07
CA MET A 22 9.03 -1.29 7.08
C MET A 22 9.02 0.23 6.83
N GLU A 23 10.19 0.86 6.77
CA GLU A 23 10.25 2.27 6.38
C GLU A 23 9.99 2.46 4.88
N VAL A 24 9.33 3.56 4.51
CA VAL A 24 9.03 3.92 3.10
C VAL A 24 10.31 3.88 2.25
N ARG A 25 11.42 4.44 2.73
CA ARG A 25 12.69 4.45 1.97
C ARG A 25 13.22 3.03 1.70
N ALA A 26 13.06 2.12 2.66
CA ALA A 26 13.46 0.72 2.48
C ALA A 26 12.53 0.01 1.49
N ALA A 27 11.23 0.30 1.53
CA ALA A 27 10.27 -0.20 0.56
C ALA A 27 10.57 0.27 -0.86
N VAL A 28 10.89 1.56 -1.06
CA VAL A 28 11.27 2.11 -2.37
C VAL A 28 12.52 1.42 -2.91
N TRP A 29 13.55 1.26 -2.09
CA TRP A 29 14.77 0.51 -2.49
C TRP A 29 14.47 -0.93 -2.89
N PHE A 30 13.62 -1.62 -2.11
CA PHE A 30 13.23 -2.99 -2.39
C PHE A 30 12.43 -3.09 -3.70
N VAL A 31 11.48 -2.20 -3.93
CA VAL A 31 10.67 -2.16 -5.16
C VAL A 31 11.55 -1.83 -6.37
N ALA A 32 12.43 -0.83 -6.29
CA ALA A 32 13.35 -0.49 -7.37
C ALA A 32 14.20 -1.69 -7.79
N ALA A 33 14.79 -2.40 -6.81
CA ALA A 33 15.59 -3.59 -7.07
C ALA A 33 14.77 -4.77 -7.60
N LEU A 34 13.53 -4.95 -7.13
CA LEU A 34 12.67 -6.07 -7.50
C LEU A 34 12.11 -5.93 -8.92
N PHE A 35 11.80 -4.71 -9.33
CA PHE A 35 11.21 -4.40 -10.63
C PHE A 35 12.23 -3.92 -11.68
N GLU A 36 13.49 -3.71 -11.27
CA GLU A 36 14.55 -3.16 -12.12
C GLU A 36 14.18 -1.78 -12.72
N VAL A 37 13.52 -0.95 -11.90
CA VAL A 37 13.04 0.40 -12.27
C VAL A 37 13.84 1.49 -11.58
N GLU A 38 13.70 2.72 -12.06
CA GLU A 38 14.32 3.89 -11.42
C GLU A 38 13.72 4.16 -10.04
N MET A 39 14.50 4.81 -9.17
CA MET A 39 14.06 5.13 -7.80
C MET A 39 12.80 6.00 -7.76
N SER A 40 12.63 6.90 -8.74
CA SER A 40 11.42 7.75 -8.86
C SER A 40 10.18 6.93 -9.18
N GLU A 41 10.27 5.98 -10.11
CA GLU A 41 9.17 5.09 -10.46
C GLU A 41 8.82 4.15 -9.30
N ALA A 42 9.83 3.63 -8.59
CA ALA A 42 9.61 2.85 -7.38
C ALA A 42 8.94 3.66 -6.26
N GLU A 43 9.26 4.95 -6.14
CA GLU A 43 8.64 5.86 -5.18
C GLU A 43 7.16 6.09 -5.51
N GLU A 44 6.83 6.30 -6.79
CA GLU A 44 5.44 6.39 -7.27
C GLU A 44 4.66 5.11 -6.94
N ILE A 45 5.22 3.94 -7.27
CA ILE A 45 4.59 2.64 -6.97
C ILE A 45 4.32 2.49 -5.47
N VAL A 46 5.30 2.80 -4.62
CA VAL A 46 5.14 2.68 -3.15
C VAL A 46 4.05 3.64 -2.64
N HIS A 47 4.01 4.87 -3.13
CA HIS A 47 3.01 5.84 -2.72
C HIS A 47 1.59 5.49 -3.21
N ASP A 48 1.45 4.96 -4.42
CA ASP A 48 0.15 4.53 -4.95
C ASP A 48 -0.47 3.43 -4.07
N ILE A 49 0.31 2.44 -3.66
CA ILE A 49 -0.17 1.37 -2.78
C ILE A 49 -0.58 1.93 -1.41
N LEU A 50 0.19 2.86 -0.86
CA LEU A 50 -0.16 3.52 0.40
C LEU A 50 -1.45 4.35 0.25
N GLY A 51 -1.65 4.96 -0.91
CA GLY A 51 -2.90 5.63 -1.29
C GLY A 51 -4.08 4.66 -1.29
N ASP A 52 -3.94 3.48 -1.89
CA ASP A 52 -4.97 2.44 -1.89
C ASP A 52 -5.32 1.99 -0.46
N TYR A 53 -4.31 1.76 0.39
CA TYR A 53 -4.55 1.42 1.81
C TYR A 53 -5.30 2.54 2.55
N ALA A 54 -4.93 3.79 2.32
CA ALA A 54 -5.63 4.93 2.91
C ALA A 54 -7.11 4.99 2.47
N ILE A 55 -7.39 4.76 1.18
CA ILE A 55 -8.77 4.72 0.65
C ILE A 55 -9.57 3.59 1.31
N VAL A 56 -9.00 2.39 1.43
CA VAL A 56 -9.67 1.24 2.04
C VAL A 56 -9.98 1.52 3.51
N GLU A 57 -9.02 2.05 4.26
CA GLU A 57 -9.22 2.37 5.67
C GLU A 57 -10.24 3.51 5.87
N MET A 58 -10.14 4.58 5.09
CA MET A 58 -11.09 5.69 5.12
C MET A 58 -12.50 5.24 4.76
N THR A 59 -12.65 4.36 3.78
CA THR A 59 -13.94 3.76 3.40
C THR A 59 -14.51 2.94 4.56
N GLY A 60 -13.68 2.10 5.18
CA GLY A 60 -14.08 1.32 6.36
C GLY A 60 -14.47 2.18 7.55
N ILE A 61 -13.79 3.32 7.77
CA ILE A 61 -14.14 4.31 8.80
C ILE A 61 -15.47 4.99 8.45
N ALA A 62 -15.64 5.46 7.22
CA ALA A 62 -16.86 6.11 6.75
C ALA A 62 -18.08 5.19 6.88
N GLN A 63 -17.92 3.91 6.55
CA GLN A 63 -18.97 2.89 6.73
C GLN A 63 -19.33 2.70 8.20
N LYS A 64 -18.33 2.56 9.10
CA LYS A 64 -18.56 2.48 10.55
C LYS A 64 -19.28 3.71 11.11
N ILE A 65 -18.99 4.90 10.59
CA ILE A 65 -19.69 6.15 10.97
C ILE A 65 -21.12 6.14 10.43
N GLY A 66 -21.31 5.72 9.17
CA GLY A 66 -22.61 5.55 8.53
C GLY A 66 -23.50 4.61 9.35
N ASP A 67 -23.02 3.40 9.66
CA ASP A 67 -23.74 2.39 10.44
C ASP A 67 -24.17 2.92 11.82
N LYS A 68 -23.27 3.64 12.51
CA LYS A 68 -23.60 4.33 13.78
C LYS A 68 -24.68 5.40 13.63
N ARG A 69 -24.86 5.96 12.44
CA ARG A 69 -25.85 7.01 12.15
C ARG A 69 -27.22 6.45 11.75
N VAL A 70 -27.29 5.20 11.24
CA VAL A 70 -28.55 4.59 10.76
C VAL A 70 -29.19 3.61 11.76
N GLY A 71 -28.51 3.18 12.83
CA GLY A 71 -29.15 2.31 13.83
C GLY A 71 -28.43 2.22 15.18
N HIS A 72 -28.98 2.89 16.19
CA HIS A 72 -29.61 2.31 17.39
C HIS A 72 -30.10 3.40 18.33
#